data_AF-A0A3N5YN79-F1
#
_entry.id   AF-A0A3N5YN79-F1
#
_cell.length_a   1.000
_cell.length_b   1.000
_cell.length_c   1.000
_cell.angle_alpha   90.00
_cell.angle_beta   90.00
_cell.angle_gamma   90.00
#
_symmetry.space_group_name_H-M   'P 1'
#
loop_
_entity.id
_entity.type
_entity.pdbx_description
1 polymer ?
#
loop_
_entity_poly.entity_id
_entity_poly.type
_entity_poly.pdbx_seq_one_letter_code
_entity_poly.pdbx_strand_id
1 'polypeptide(L)'
;ASMEGTRPILVEIQSLASGTSFGTPRRTILGLDPNRVALLAAVMEKKIGMHLMGYDIFMNVAGGVKVVEPAVDLAIVAAIASSFLDKPVAARTVIMGEVGLAGEVRAIGHVEARIAESAKMGFTRCIVPRGNLKRLAATAGGEVIGVSTVSEAVEALF
;
A
#
# COMPACT_ATOMS: atom_id res chain seq x y z
N ALA A 1 2.19 0.15 -7.37
CA ALA A 1 2.19 -0.23 -8.80
C ALA A 1 1.61 -1.64 -8.95
N SER A 2 0.64 -1.85 -9.84
CA SER A 2 0.02 -3.15 -10.16
C SER A 2 0.52 -3.68 -11.51
N MET A 3 0.23 -4.94 -11.85
CA MET A 3 0.45 -5.50 -13.19
C MET A 3 -0.87 -5.73 -13.92
N GLU A 4 -0.90 -5.44 -15.22
CA GLU A 4 -1.89 -5.95 -16.16
C GLU A 4 -1.15 -6.85 -17.17
N GLY A 5 -1.27 -8.17 -17.00
CA GLY A 5 -0.42 -9.13 -17.71
C GLY A 5 1.06 -8.91 -17.37
N THR A 6 1.85 -8.48 -18.36
CA THR A 6 3.28 -8.16 -18.19
C THR A 6 3.57 -6.67 -18.05
N ARG A 7 2.55 -5.80 -18.18
CA ARG A 7 2.73 -4.34 -18.14
C ARG A 7 2.50 -3.80 -16.73
N PRO A 8 3.47 -3.08 -16.14
CA PRO A 8 3.24 -2.34 -14.90
C PRO A 8 2.29 -1.17 -15.14
N ILE A 9 1.34 -0.98 -14.22
CA ILE A 9 0.40 0.13 -14.21
C ILE A 9 0.49 0.82 -12.85
N LEU A 10 0.64 2.14 -12.87
CA LEU A 10 0.49 2.96 -11.69
C LEU A 10 -0.98 3.24 -11.44
N VAL A 11 -1.41 2.92 -10.23
CA VAL A 11 -2.77 3.14 -9.74
C VAL A 11 -2.67 3.95 -8.46
N GLU A 12 -3.60 4.88 -8.27
CA GLU A 12 -3.73 5.63 -7.04
C GLU A 12 -4.79 4.97 -6.16
N ILE A 13 -4.39 4.58 -4.95
CA ILE A 13 -5.26 4.02 -3.93
C ILE A 13 -5.63 5.14 -2.96
N GLN A 14 -6.92 5.35 -2.78
CA GLN A 14 -7.46 6.39 -1.92
C GLN A 14 -8.15 5.74 -0.73
N SER A 15 -8.03 6.37 0.44
CA SER A 15 -8.73 5.96 1.65
C SER A 15 -9.29 7.18 2.38
N LEU A 16 -10.45 6.99 3.01
CA LEU A 16 -11.03 7.88 3.99
C LEU A 16 -11.40 7.02 5.21
N ALA A 17 -10.66 7.21 6.29
CA ALA A 17 -10.93 6.63 7.60
C ALA A 17 -11.49 7.73 8.51
N SER A 18 -12.69 7.50 9.07
CA SER A 18 -13.34 8.44 10.00
C SER A 18 -13.93 7.69 11.18
N GLY A 19 -13.91 8.28 12.38
CA GLY A 19 -14.56 7.70 13.55
C GLY A 19 -16.04 7.41 13.28
N THR A 20 -16.51 6.21 13.63
CA THR A 20 -17.90 5.83 13.38
C THR A 20 -18.84 6.48 14.40
N SER A 21 -20.03 6.88 13.94
CA SER A 21 -21.14 7.30 14.83
C SER A 21 -22.22 6.22 14.97
N PHE A 22 -22.00 5.05 14.36
CA PHE A 22 -22.94 3.92 14.34
C PHE A 22 -22.47 2.78 15.25
N GLY A 23 -23.38 1.83 15.55
CA GLY A 23 -23.02 0.62 16.30
C GLY A 23 -22.06 -0.31 15.55
N THR A 24 -22.13 -0.36 14.21
CA THR A 24 -21.22 -1.12 13.36
C THR A 24 -20.57 -0.20 12.33
N PRO A 25 -19.23 -0.12 12.27
CA PRO A 25 -18.56 0.73 11.30
C PRO A 25 -18.78 0.29 9.85
N ARG A 26 -18.93 1.27 8.97
CA ARG A 26 -19.12 1.09 7.54
C ARG A 26 -17.80 0.80 6.85
N ARG A 27 -17.81 -0.14 5.90
CA ARG A 27 -16.67 -0.44 5.03
C ARG A 27 -17.15 -0.44 3.58
N THR A 28 -16.74 0.55 2.80
CA THR A 28 -17.15 0.72 1.40
C THR A 28 -15.92 0.74 0.51
N ILE A 29 -15.75 -0.32 -0.28
CA ILE A 29 -14.53 -0.59 -1.01
C ILE A 29 -14.85 -0.65 -2.51
N LEU A 30 -14.22 0.20 -3.30
CA LEU A 30 -14.39 0.30 -4.76
C LEU A 30 -13.07 0.01 -5.46
N GLY A 31 -13.07 -0.92 -6.41
CA GLY A 31 -11.88 -1.28 -7.20
C GLY A 31 -10.88 -2.23 -6.52
N LEU A 32 -11.14 -2.64 -5.27
CA LEU A 32 -10.34 -3.60 -4.49
C LEU A 32 -11.22 -4.72 -3.94
N ASP A 33 -10.60 -5.81 -3.49
CA ASP A 33 -11.29 -6.88 -2.75
C ASP A 33 -11.62 -6.42 -1.31
N PRO A 34 -12.91 -6.34 -0.92
CA PRO A 34 -13.30 -5.95 0.44
C PRO A 34 -12.74 -6.87 1.54
N ASN A 35 -12.58 -8.16 1.27
CA ASN A 35 -12.07 -9.11 2.27
C ASN A 35 -10.57 -8.86 2.53
N ARG A 36 -9.82 -8.55 1.48
CA ARG A 36 -8.41 -8.17 1.59
C ARG A 36 -8.23 -6.89 2.39
N VAL A 37 -9.05 -5.86 2.16
CA VAL A 37 -9.02 -4.63 2.97
C VAL A 37 -9.35 -4.93 4.44
N ALA A 38 -10.38 -5.74 4.71
CA ALA A 38 -10.74 -6.11 6.08
C ALA A 38 -9.61 -6.85 6.81
N LEU A 39 -8.94 -7.77 6.12
CA LEU A 39 -7.77 -8.50 6.64
C LEU A 39 -6.61 -7.55 6.94
N LEU A 40 -6.29 -6.62 6.05
CA LEU A 40 -5.22 -5.64 6.25
C LEU A 40 -5.52 -4.68 7.41
N ALA A 41 -6.76 -4.23 7.55
CA ALA A 41 -7.18 -3.44 8.70
C ALA A 41 -6.98 -4.20 10.02
N ALA A 42 -7.33 -5.49 10.06
CA ALA A 42 -7.10 -6.34 11.24
C ALA A 42 -5.60 -6.53 11.54
N VAL A 43 -4.75 -6.67 10.52
CA VAL A 43 -3.30 -6.72 10.68
C VAL A 43 -2.77 -5.41 11.26
N MET A 44 -3.20 -4.25 10.72
CA MET A 44 -2.79 -2.94 11.23
C MET A 44 -3.16 -2.76 12.70
N GLU A 45 -4.39 -3.11 13.07
CA GLU A 45 -4.82 -3.02 14.47
C GLU A 45 -3.99 -3.92 15.39
N LYS A 46 -3.79 -5.19 14.99
CA LYS A 46 -3.09 -6.16 15.83
C LYS A 46 -1.58 -5.89 15.94
N LYS A 47 -0.96 -5.34 14.89
CA LYS A 47 0.50 -5.26 14.76
C LYS A 47 1.07 -3.88 15.07
N ILE A 48 0.35 -2.82 14.74
CA ILE A 48 0.81 -1.44 14.92
C ILE A 48 -0.14 -0.60 15.80
N GLY A 49 -1.16 -1.21 16.40
CA GLY A 49 -2.02 -0.56 17.39
C GLY A 49 -2.97 0.50 16.82
N MET A 50 -3.19 0.52 15.51
CA MET A 50 -4.18 1.41 14.90
C MET A 50 -5.60 0.88 15.16
N HIS A 51 -6.34 1.52 16.07
CA HIS A 51 -7.68 1.11 16.50
C HIS A 51 -8.75 1.38 15.41
N LEU A 52 -8.67 0.65 14.29
CA LEU A 52 -9.51 0.79 13.11
C LEU A 52 -10.88 0.12 13.26
N MET A 53 -11.10 -0.74 14.26
CA MET A 53 -12.41 -1.32 14.55
C MET A 53 -13.48 -0.30 14.87
N GLY A 54 -13.14 0.90 15.35
CA GLY A 54 -14.08 2.00 15.59
C GLY A 54 -14.26 2.98 14.43
N TYR A 55 -13.70 2.68 13.26
CA TYR A 55 -13.65 3.61 12.12
C TYR A 55 -14.46 3.10 10.94
N ASP A 56 -15.19 4.01 10.32
CA ASP A 56 -15.70 3.83 8.97
C ASP A 56 -14.50 3.92 8.01
N ILE A 57 -14.39 2.98 7.07
CA ILE A 57 -13.32 2.93 6.07
C ILE A 57 -13.94 2.94 4.67
N PHE A 58 -13.65 3.98 3.92
CA PHE A 58 -13.96 4.08 2.50
C PHE A 58 -12.67 3.95 1.72
N MET A 59 -12.68 3.15 0.66
CA MET A 59 -11.53 3.03 -0.24
C MET A 59 -11.96 3.05 -1.69
N ASN A 60 -11.12 3.65 -2.53
CA ASN A 60 -11.33 3.76 -3.96
C ASN A 60 -10.01 3.60 -4.72
N VAL A 61 -10.09 3.01 -5.91
CA VAL A 61 -9.00 3.06 -6.90
C VAL A 61 -9.34 4.15 -7.89
N ALA A 62 -8.49 5.19 -7.98
CA ALA A 62 -8.72 6.29 -8.90
C ALA A 62 -8.79 5.78 -10.35
N GLY A 63 -9.64 6.42 -11.16
CA GLY A 63 -9.88 6.01 -12.55
C GLY A 63 -10.81 4.80 -12.72
N GLY A 64 -11.41 4.28 -11.64
CA GLY A 64 -12.42 3.21 -11.73
C GLY A 64 -11.86 1.83 -12.11
N VAL A 65 -10.55 1.66 -11.99
CA VAL A 65 -9.84 0.42 -12.32
C VAL A 65 -10.05 -0.61 -11.21
N LYS A 66 -10.17 -1.88 -11.59
CA LYS A 66 -10.15 -3.00 -10.63
C LYS A 66 -8.74 -3.54 -10.49
N VAL A 67 -8.27 -3.67 -9.26
CA VAL A 67 -6.94 -4.18 -8.96
C VAL A 67 -7.05 -5.47 -8.17
N VAL A 68 -6.49 -6.55 -8.72
CA VAL A 68 -6.53 -7.89 -8.15
C VAL A 68 -5.12 -8.45 -8.11
N GLU A 69 -4.33 -8.00 -7.13
CA GLU A 69 -2.94 -8.42 -6.98
C GLU A 69 -2.45 -8.26 -5.52
N PRO A 70 -1.66 -9.18 -4.96
CA PRO A 70 -1.09 -9.00 -3.62
C PRO A 70 -0.16 -7.79 -3.47
N ALA A 71 0.49 -7.31 -4.54
CA ALA A 71 1.46 -6.22 -4.44
C ALA A 71 0.87 -4.86 -4.05
N VAL A 72 -0.47 -4.72 -4.03
CA VAL A 72 -1.11 -3.48 -3.57
C VAL A 72 -1.41 -3.44 -2.08
N ASP A 73 -1.17 -4.52 -1.34
CA ASP A 73 -1.45 -4.56 0.11
C ASP A 73 -0.77 -3.43 0.86
N LEU A 74 0.51 -3.20 0.59
CA LEU A 74 1.26 -2.15 1.28
C LEU A 74 0.75 -0.75 0.92
N ALA A 75 0.24 -0.56 -0.29
CA ALA A 75 -0.39 0.70 -0.70
C ALA A 75 -1.75 0.91 -0.03
N ILE A 76 -2.52 -0.16 0.18
CA ILE A 76 -3.78 -0.13 0.96
C ILE A 76 -3.48 0.27 2.41
N VAL A 77 -2.51 -0.39 3.03
CA VAL A 77 -2.06 -0.08 4.40
C VAL A 77 -1.62 1.38 4.51
N ALA A 78 -0.80 1.86 3.58
CA ALA A 78 -0.33 3.24 3.57
C ALA A 78 -1.47 4.26 3.40
N ALA A 79 -2.44 3.99 2.52
CA ALA A 79 -3.59 4.87 2.32
C ALA A 79 -4.45 4.98 3.58
N ILE A 80 -4.75 3.85 4.22
CA ILE A 80 -5.49 3.82 5.50
C ILE A 80 -4.72 4.55 6.58
N ALA A 81 -3.41 4.26 6.73
CA ALA A 81 -2.55 4.89 7.73
C ALA A 81 -2.47 6.42 7.52
N SER A 82 -2.32 6.87 6.28
CA SER A 82 -2.29 8.29 5.91
C SER A 82 -3.56 9.00 6.35
N SER A 83 -4.73 8.41 6.03
CA SER A 83 -6.02 8.99 6.41
C SER A 83 -6.27 8.94 7.92
N PHE A 84 -5.90 7.85 8.59
CA PHE A 84 -6.09 7.69 10.03
C PHE A 84 -5.21 8.63 10.85
N LEU A 85 -3.96 8.84 10.41
CA LEU A 85 -3.00 9.71 11.09
C LEU A 85 -3.15 11.19 10.70
N ASP A 86 -4.01 11.50 9.72
CA ASP A 86 -4.11 12.82 9.08
C ASP A 86 -2.73 13.37 8.63
N LYS A 87 -1.93 12.49 8.03
CA LYS A 87 -0.58 12.80 7.53
C LYS A 87 -0.46 12.38 6.06
N PRO A 88 -0.10 13.30 5.15
CA PRO A 88 0.04 12.97 3.74
C PRO A 88 1.29 12.15 3.49
N VAL A 89 1.20 11.17 2.58
CA VAL A 89 2.38 10.51 2.02
C VAL A 89 3.14 11.50 1.12
N ALA A 90 4.47 11.51 1.22
CA ALA A 90 5.30 12.35 0.36
C ALA A 90 4.98 12.16 -1.13
N ALA A 91 4.79 13.28 -1.84
CA ALA A 91 4.50 13.27 -3.27
C ALA A 91 5.58 12.49 -4.04
N ARG A 92 5.20 11.91 -5.19
CA ARG A 92 6.10 11.11 -6.05
C ARG A 92 6.69 9.87 -5.36
N THR A 93 5.98 9.33 -4.37
CA THR A 93 6.25 8.02 -3.76
C THR A 93 5.40 6.93 -4.41
N VAL A 94 6.01 5.83 -4.83
CA VAL A 94 5.29 4.58 -5.19
C VAL A 94 5.45 3.57 -4.09
N ILE A 95 4.36 2.93 -3.71
CA ILE A 95 4.34 1.90 -2.67
C ILE A 95 3.91 0.58 -3.31
N MET A 96 4.61 -0.49 -2.98
CA MET A 96 4.30 -1.84 -3.47
C MET A 96 4.82 -2.89 -2.49
N GLY A 97 4.07 -3.96 -2.31
CA GLY A 97 4.41 -5.07 -1.41
C GLY A 97 3.17 -5.87 -1.01
N GLU A 98 3.37 -7.15 -0.77
CA GLU A 98 2.36 -8.04 -0.16
C GLU A 98 2.51 -8.00 1.35
N VAL A 99 1.41 -8.01 2.08
CA VAL A 99 1.42 -8.00 3.55
C VAL A 99 0.87 -9.32 4.07
N GLY A 100 1.68 -10.00 4.87
CA GLY A 100 1.27 -11.21 5.57
C GLY A 100 0.54 -10.92 6.88
N LEU A 101 -0.15 -11.95 7.39
CA LEU A 101 -0.92 -11.85 8.63
C LEU A 101 -0.05 -11.59 9.88
N ALA A 102 1.24 -11.93 9.83
CA ALA A 102 2.14 -11.62 10.92
C ALA A 102 2.66 -10.17 10.89
N GLY A 103 2.23 -9.37 9.89
CA GLY A 103 2.66 -7.99 9.68
C GLY A 103 3.94 -7.87 8.87
N GLU A 104 4.43 -8.98 8.31
CA GLU A 104 5.61 -9.01 7.46
C GLU A 104 5.30 -8.52 6.03
N VAL A 105 6.25 -7.84 5.42
CA VAL A 105 6.17 -7.38 4.02
C VAL A 105 6.93 -8.36 3.14
N ARG A 106 6.20 -9.03 2.25
CA ARG A 106 6.66 -10.15 1.43
C ARG A 106 7.06 -9.67 0.04
N ALA A 107 8.06 -10.35 -0.54
CA ALA A 107 8.58 -10.01 -1.85
C ALA A 107 7.55 -10.22 -2.96
N ILE A 108 7.54 -9.32 -3.93
CA ILE A 108 6.60 -9.33 -5.07
C ILE A 108 7.32 -9.59 -6.40
N GLY A 109 6.56 -10.05 -7.39
CA GLY A 109 7.05 -10.25 -8.76
C GLY A 109 7.25 -8.93 -9.52
N HIS A 110 8.17 -8.95 -10.50
CA HIS A 110 8.42 -7.86 -11.45
C HIS A 110 8.76 -6.50 -10.82
N VAL A 111 9.39 -6.49 -9.64
CA VAL A 111 9.72 -5.25 -8.91
C VAL A 111 10.59 -4.29 -9.74
N GLU A 112 11.56 -4.80 -10.50
CA GLU A 112 12.43 -3.98 -11.35
C GLU A 112 11.63 -3.27 -12.45
N ALA A 113 10.73 -3.99 -13.12
CA ALA A 113 9.85 -3.42 -14.14
C ALA A 113 8.93 -2.34 -13.55
N ARG A 114 8.39 -2.57 -12.34
CA ARG A 114 7.57 -1.58 -11.64
C ARG A 114 8.34 -0.32 -11.27
N ILE A 115 9.56 -0.47 -10.74
CA ILE A 115 10.43 0.67 -10.39
C ILE A 115 10.82 1.44 -11.66
N ALA A 116 11.23 0.74 -12.72
CA ALA A 116 11.61 1.36 -13.98
C ALA A 116 10.45 2.16 -14.61
N GLU A 117 9.24 1.61 -14.60
CA GLU A 117 8.05 2.31 -15.10
C GLU A 117 7.69 3.52 -14.21
N SER A 118 7.83 3.37 -12.89
CA SER A 118 7.63 4.46 -11.93
C SER A 118 8.60 5.63 -12.20
N ALA A 119 9.87 5.32 -12.44
CA ALA A 119 10.90 6.31 -12.75
C ALA A 119 10.61 7.06 -14.07
N LYS A 120 10.17 6.36 -15.12
CA LYS A 120 9.76 6.98 -16.39
C LYS A 120 8.60 7.97 -16.21
N MET A 121 7.70 7.70 -15.27
CA MET A 121 6.57 8.57 -14.93
C MET A 121 6.96 9.71 -13.95
N GLY A 122 8.24 9.83 -13.59
CA GLY A 122 8.76 10.92 -12.76
C GLY A 122 8.65 10.69 -11.25
N PHE A 123 8.35 9.46 -10.81
CA PHE A 123 8.41 9.10 -9.40
C PHE A 123 9.87 8.97 -8.95
N THR A 124 10.16 9.50 -7.77
CA THR A 124 11.55 9.63 -7.27
C THR A 124 11.82 8.75 -6.07
N ARG A 125 10.76 8.16 -5.50
CA ARG A 125 10.81 7.37 -4.27
C ARG A 125 9.96 6.11 -4.41
N CYS A 126 10.51 4.97 -4.02
CA CYS A 126 9.82 3.68 -4.03
C CYS A 126 9.95 2.97 -2.67
N ILE A 127 8.81 2.65 -2.04
CA ILE A 127 8.75 1.73 -0.89
C ILE A 127 8.47 0.33 -1.42
N VAL A 128 9.39 -0.60 -1.14
CA VAL A 128 9.34 -1.98 -1.65
C VAL A 128 9.62 -2.99 -0.53
N PRO A 129 9.28 -4.28 -0.71
CA PRO A 129 9.67 -5.31 0.24
C PRO A 129 11.19 -5.43 0.32
N ARG A 130 11.76 -5.52 1.53
CA ARG A 130 13.22 -5.69 1.72
C ARG A 130 13.75 -6.94 1.01
N GLY A 131 12.94 -7.99 0.91
CA GLY A 131 13.26 -9.20 0.16
C GLY A 131 13.48 -8.98 -1.34
N ASN A 132 12.93 -7.92 -1.93
CA ASN A 132 13.14 -7.56 -3.32
C ASN A 132 14.48 -6.86 -3.57
N LEU A 133 15.06 -6.18 -2.58
CA LEU A 133 16.30 -5.40 -2.76
C LEU A 133 17.47 -6.24 -3.26
N LYS A 134 17.58 -7.50 -2.82
CA LYS A 134 18.66 -8.42 -3.24
C LYS A 134 18.68 -8.68 -4.75
N ARG A 135 17.55 -8.50 -5.42
CA ARG A 135 17.37 -8.75 -6.85
C ARG A 135 17.44 -7.49 -7.69
N LEU A 136 17.49 -6.31 -7.09
CA LEU A 136 17.60 -5.05 -7.81
C LEU A 136 19.06 -4.87 -8.23
N ALA A 137 19.32 -4.83 -9.54
CA ALA A 137 20.53 -4.17 -10.03
C ALA A 137 20.55 -2.72 -9.55
N ALA A 138 21.73 -2.11 -9.37
CA ALA A 138 21.87 -0.71 -8.93
C ALA A 138 20.91 0.18 -9.75
N THR A 139 19.83 0.63 -9.10
CA THR A 139 18.68 1.19 -9.80
C THR A 139 19.02 2.61 -10.25
N ALA A 140 18.86 2.88 -11.55
CA ALA A 140 19.07 4.19 -12.11
C ALA A 140 17.88 5.11 -11.74
N GLY A 141 18.10 6.04 -10.80
CA GLY A 141 17.38 7.32 -10.80
C GLY A 141 16.38 7.61 -9.68
N GLY A 142 16.33 6.85 -8.58
CA GLY A 142 15.42 7.17 -7.46
C GLY A 142 15.80 6.50 -6.13
N GLU A 143 15.23 7.00 -5.05
CA GLU A 143 15.37 6.42 -3.71
C GLU A 143 14.51 5.15 -3.62
N VAL A 144 15.12 4.02 -3.28
CA VAL A 144 14.42 2.75 -3.06
C VAL A 144 14.60 2.31 -1.61
N ILE A 145 13.51 2.27 -0.86
CA ILE A 145 13.49 1.93 0.56
C ILE A 145 12.88 0.55 0.71
N GLY A 146 13.66 -0.39 1.26
CA GLY A 146 13.21 -1.74 1.55
C GLY A 146 12.69 -1.88 2.98
N VAL A 147 11.45 -2.33 3.13
CA VAL A 147 10.79 -2.55 4.42
C VAL A 147 10.48 -4.02 4.64
N SER A 148 10.62 -4.51 5.88
CA SER A 148 10.34 -5.90 6.25
C SER A 148 9.00 -6.07 6.97
N THR A 149 8.43 -5.00 7.52
CA THR A 149 7.19 -5.06 8.31
C THR A 149 6.29 -3.86 8.02
N VAL A 150 5.01 -3.98 8.37
CA VAL A 150 4.04 -2.87 8.31
C VAL A 150 4.46 -1.70 9.21
N SER A 151 5.07 -1.96 10.37
CA SER A 151 5.59 -0.90 11.26
C SER A 151 6.69 -0.09 10.56
N GLU A 152 7.69 -0.78 10.01
CA GLU A 152 8.77 -0.12 9.27
C GLU A 152 8.25 0.67 8.06
N ALA A 153 7.19 0.18 7.41
CA ALA A 153 6.56 0.89 6.30
C ALA A 153 5.90 2.19 6.74
N VAL A 154 5.18 2.19 7.86
CA VAL A 154 4.54 3.39 8.41
C VAL A 154 5.61 4.39 8.89
N GLU A 155 6.65 3.92 9.57
CA GLU A 155 7.80 4.75 10.01
C GLU A 155 8.57 5.35 8.82
N ALA A 156 8.70 4.62 7.72
CA ALA A 156 9.30 5.16 6.51
C ALA A 156 8.40 6.21 5.83
N LEU A 157 7.10 6.24 6.10
CA LEU A 157 6.15 7.15 5.43
C LEU A 157 5.87 8.44 6.20
N PHE A 158 5.87 8.43 7.54
CA PHE A 158 5.35 9.51 8.40
C PHE A 158 6.17 9.79 9.65
#